data_AF-A0AAX3ZYD1-F1
#
_entry.id   AF-A0AAX3ZYD1-F1
#
_cell.length_a   1.000
_cell.length_b   1.000
_cell.length_c   1.000
_cell.angle_alpha   90.00
_cell.angle_beta   90.00
_cell.angle_gamma   90.00
#
_symmetry.space_group_name_H-M   'P 1'
#
loop_
_entity.id
_entity.type
_entity.pdbx_description
1 polymer ?
#
loop_
_entity_poly.entity_id
_entity_poly.type
_entity_poly.pdbx_seq_one_letter_code
_entity_poly.pdbx_strand_id
1 'polypeptide(L)'
;MSEPSDQIPAGWYPDPAGGQRYWDGTKWLPLPAPDSKDSPTSRKRPPKKVLIAALAIVLLAAVGGTVWKLSHDSNVKAERDAAAAAVQLAADEEAARVAAEKSAQESKDASERARRILAVTNIESSVKTMAEDHVSKGFMDGPIISVSCSPVGGGSTDDLSEKTTVFECFAANENKGDGMMSGYKYHATMNWSSGEFTYGLGKP
;
A
#
# COMPACT_ATOMS: atom_id res chain seq x y z
N MET A 1 -20.13 31.52 27.38
CA MET A 1 -21.50 32.07 27.42
C MET A 1 -22.33 31.27 26.42
N SER A 2 -23.27 30.45 26.91
CA SER A 2 -24.16 29.67 26.06
C SER A 2 -25.58 30.17 26.30
N GLU A 3 -26.18 30.71 25.24
CA GLU A 3 -27.58 31.14 25.19
C GLU A 3 -28.50 29.93 25.43
N PRO A 4 -29.52 30.03 26.30
CA PRO A 4 -30.55 29.00 26.38
C PRO A 4 -31.47 29.12 25.16
N SER A 5 -31.52 28.06 24.36
CA SER A 5 -32.50 27.95 23.27
C SER A 5 -33.88 27.70 23.86
N ASP A 6 -34.82 28.55 23.47
CA ASP A 6 -36.20 28.61 23.94
C ASP A 6 -37.02 27.46 23.32
N GLN A 7 -36.73 26.22 23.72
CA GLN A 7 -37.49 25.05 23.30
C GLN A 7 -38.66 24.84 24.26
N ILE A 8 -39.88 25.03 23.72
CA ILE A 8 -41.13 24.79 24.44
C ILE A 8 -41.11 23.33 24.94
N PRO A 9 -41.15 23.10 26.26
CA PRO A 9 -41.10 21.76 26.81
C PRO A 9 -42.35 20.96 26.40
N ALA A 10 -42.21 19.65 26.26
CA ALA A 10 -43.33 18.77 25.95
C ALA A 10 -44.40 18.89 27.05
N GLY A 11 -45.65 19.15 26.67
CA GLY A 11 -46.71 19.49 27.63
C GLY A 11 -48.04 19.83 26.99
N TRP A 12 -49.06 20.02 27.83
CA TRP A 12 -50.40 20.45 27.42
C TRP A 12 -50.46 21.99 27.37
N TYR A 13 -50.96 22.52 26.27
CA TYR A 13 -51.08 23.96 26.03
C TYR A 13 -52.49 24.32 25.54
N PRO A 14 -52.98 25.54 25.82
CA PRO A 14 -54.31 25.98 25.42
C PRO A 14 -54.42 26.21 23.91
N ASP A 15 -55.54 25.80 23.29
CA ASP A 15 -55.84 26.05 21.87
C ASP A 15 -56.78 27.28 21.72
N PRO A 16 -56.50 28.24 20.83
CA PRO A 16 -57.38 29.38 20.54
C PRO A 16 -58.80 29.02 20.06
N ALA A 17 -59.04 27.81 19.56
CA ALA A 17 -60.38 27.32 19.23
C ALA A 17 -61.16 26.77 20.45
N GLY A 18 -60.54 26.72 21.63
CA GLY A 18 -61.06 26.16 22.87
C GLY A 18 -60.57 24.73 23.13
N GLY A 19 -60.09 24.47 24.36
CA GLY A 19 -59.54 23.16 24.77
C GLY A 19 -58.02 23.17 25.03
N GLN A 20 -57.43 21.98 25.19
CA GLN A 20 -55.98 21.79 25.34
C GLN A 20 -55.44 20.82 24.29
N ARG A 21 -54.22 21.06 23.79
CA ARG A 21 -53.49 20.18 22.87
C ARG A 21 -52.12 19.84 23.43
N TYR A 22 -51.63 18.65 23.09
CA TYR A 22 -50.35 18.15 23.58
C TYR A 22 -49.22 18.40 22.57
N TRP A 23 -48.12 18.96 23.06
CA TRP A 23 -46.85 19.15 22.36
C TRP A 23 -45.85 18.09 22.82
N ASP A 24 -45.20 17.37 21.90
CA ASP A 24 -44.19 16.34 22.23
C ASP A 24 -42.74 16.87 22.23
N GLY A 25 -42.54 18.16 21.99
CA GLY A 25 -41.22 18.77 21.81
C GLY A 25 -40.82 18.97 20.35
N THR A 26 -41.54 18.36 19.39
CA THR A 26 -41.24 18.48 17.94
C THR A 26 -42.49 18.78 17.10
N LYS A 27 -43.69 18.31 17.48
CA LYS A 27 -44.96 18.54 16.78
C LYS A 27 -46.18 18.47 17.71
N TRP A 28 -47.29 19.09 17.28
CA TRP A 28 -48.58 18.99 17.96
C TRP A 28 -49.27 17.67 17.63
N LEU A 29 -49.64 16.89 18.64
CA LEU A 29 -50.40 15.65 18.44
C LEU A 29 -51.92 15.88 18.57
N PRO A 30 -52.76 15.20 17.76
CA PRO A 30 -54.21 15.21 17.89
C PRO A 30 -54.68 14.20 18.96
N LEU A 31 -54.30 14.44 20.21
CA LEU A 31 -54.77 13.64 21.35
C LEU A 31 -56.00 14.31 21.98
N PRO A 32 -57.07 13.58 22.33
CA PRO A 32 -58.21 14.15 23.04
C PRO A 32 -57.76 14.68 24.40
N ALA A 33 -58.18 15.90 24.75
CA ALA A 33 -57.82 16.51 26.03
C ALA A 33 -58.30 15.63 27.20
N PRO A 34 -57.49 15.40 28.24
CA PRO A 34 -57.96 14.69 29.43
C PRO A 34 -59.03 15.55 30.13
N ASP A 35 -60.17 14.94 30.44
CA ASP A 35 -61.27 15.61 31.14
C ASP A 35 -60.81 16.19 32.48
N SER A 36 -60.63 17.51 32.55
CA SER A 36 -60.49 18.23 33.81
C SER A 36 -61.84 18.27 34.51
N LYS A 37 -62.08 17.35 35.44
CA LYS A 37 -63.03 17.55 36.54
C LYS A 37 -62.27 17.60 37.87
N ASP A 38 -62.29 18.78 38.46
CA ASP A 38 -61.69 19.11 39.76
C ASP A 38 -62.21 18.23 40.91
N SER A 39 -61.25 17.63 41.63
CA SER A 39 -61.04 17.58 43.10
C SER A 39 -62.17 17.20 44.08
N PRO A 40 -61.88 16.81 45.34
CA PRO A 40 -60.84 15.93 45.87
C PRO A 40 -61.49 14.77 46.68
N THR A 41 -60.95 13.55 46.65
CA THR A 41 -61.37 12.52 47.61
C THR A 41 -60.21 11.68 48.14
N SER A 42 -59.96 11.87 49.44
CA SER A 42 -59.51 10.89 50.43
C SER A 42 -58.43 9.88 50.00
N ARG A 43 -57.20 10.14 50.49
CA ARG A 43 -56.05 9.23 50.49
C ARG A 43 -56.43 7.83 51.02
N LYS A 44 -56.61 6.86 50.14
CA LYS A 44 -56.53 5.43 50.48
C LYS A 44 -55.24 4.83 49.92
N ARG A 45 -54.40 4.30 50.82
CA ARG A 45 -53.18 3.56 50.49
C ARG A 45 -53.54 2.36 49.60
N PRO A 46 -52.85 2.11 48.47
CA PRO A 46 -53.12 0.93 47.67
C PRO A 46 -52.71 -0.33 48.44
N PRO A 47 -53.44 -1.45 48.28
CA PRO A 47 -53.12 -2.69 48.99
C PRO A 47 -51.74 -3.20 48.55
N LYS A 48 -50.94 -3.68 49.52
CA LYS A 48 -49.54 -4.14 49.35
C LYS A 48 -49.32 -5.10 48.15
N LYS A 49 -50.36 -5.78 47.67
CA LYS A 49 -50.32 -6.72 46.53
C LYS A 49 -50.07 -6.04 45.17
N VAL A 50 -50.52 -4.79 44.98
CA VAL A 50 -50.33 -4.05 43.70
C VAL A 50 -48.91 -3.48 43.60
N LEU A 51 -48.33 -3.06 44.72
CA LEU A 51 -46.92 -2.66 44.80
C LEU A 51 -45.97 -3.83 44.49
N ILE A 52 -46.29 -5.05 44.94
CA ILE A 52 -45.49 -6.25 44.65
C ILE A 52 -45.57 -6.61 43.16
N ALA A 53 -46.76 -6.52 42.55
CA ALA A 53 -46.93 -6.80 41.12
C ALA A 53 -46.18 -5.79 40.24
N ALA A 54 -46.23 -4.49 40.57
CA ALA A 54 -45.48 -3.45 39.85
C ALA A 54 -43.97 -3.61 40.01
N LEU A 55 -43.48 -3.96 41.22
CA LEU A 55 -42.06 -4.21 41.46
C LEU A 55 -41.56 -5.45 40.70
N ALA A 56 -42.39 -6.51 40.63
CA ALA A 56 -42.07 -7.72 39.89
C ALA A 56 -41.97 -7.47 38.37
N ILE A 57 -42.84 -6.63 37.80
CA ILE A 57 -42.80 -6.27 36.37
C ILE A 57 -41.57 -5.42 36.05
N VAL A 58 -41.20 -4.47 36.92
CA VAL A 58 -39.98 -3.66 36.74
C VAL A 58 -38.71 -4.51 36.88
N LEU A 59 -38.68 -5.46 37.83
CA LEU A 59 -37.57 -6.40 37.97
C LEU A 59 -37.45 -7.33 36.75
N LEU A 60 -38.56 -7.83 36.20
CA LEU A 60 -38.56 -8.66 35.00
C LEU A 60 -38.10 -7.88 33.75
N ALA A 61 -38.49 -6.61 33.60
CA ALA A 61 -38.03 -5.76 32.50
C ALA A 61 -36.53 -5.41 32.61
N ALA A 62 -36.02 -5.19 33.83
CA ALA A 62 -34.60 -4.94 34.07
C ALA A 62 -33.72 -6.18 33.78
N VAL A 63 -34.23 -7.38 34.04
CA VAL A 63 -33.53 -8.65 33.72
C VAL A 63 -33.59 -8.96 32.21
N GLY A 64 -34.69 -8.64 31.51
CA GLY A 64 -34.78 -8.83 30.06
C GLY A 64 -33.86 -7.90 29.25
N GLY A 65 -33.70 -6.65 29.68
CA GLY A 65 -32.86 -5.66 29.00
C GLY A 65 -31.35 -5.94 29.10
N THR A 66 -30.88 -6.54 30.21
CA THR A 66 -29.47 -6.89 30.38
C THR A 66 -29.07 -8.09 29.53
N VAL A 67 -29.94 -9.10 29.40
CA VAL A 67 -29.72 -10.26 28.53
C VAL A 67 -29.69 -9.85 27.06
N TRP A 68 -30.60 -8.96 26.63
CA TRP A 68 -30.64 -8.46 25.26
C TRP A 68 -29.40 -7.63 24.89
N LYS A 69 -28.93 -6.75 25.79
CA LYS A 69 -27.73 -5.94 25.56
C LYS A 69 -26.46 -6.79 25.46
N LEU A 70 -26.30 -7.80 26.32
CA LEU A 70 -25.14 -8.70 26.30
C LEU A 70 -25.07 -9.51 25.00
N SER A 71 -26.21 -10.03 24.53
CA SER A 71 -26.28 -10.76 23.26
C SER A 71 -26.04 -9.86 22.04
N HIS A 72 -26.41 -8.58 22.11
CA HIS A 72 -26.19 -7.62 21.03
C HIS A 72 -24.72 -7.19 20.95
N ASP A 73 -24.10 -6.87 22.09
CA ASP A 73 -22.69 -6.48 22.16
C ASP A 73 -21.75 -7.63 21.69
N SER A 74 -22.09 -8.90 21.96
CA SER A 74 -21.31 -10.04 21.48
C SER A 74 -21.41 -10.24 19.96
N ASN A 75 -22.59 -10.07 19.37
CA ASN A 75 -22.77 -10.26 17.93
C ASN A 75 -22.09 -9.16 17.12
N VAL A 76 -22.19 -7.90 17.57
CA VAL A 76 -21.51 -6.76 16.94
C VAL A 76 -19.99 -6.91 16.99
N LYS A 77 -19.43 -7.44 18.08
CA LYS A 77 -18.00 -7.74 18.15
C LYS A 77 -17.59 -8.83 17.17
N ALA A 78 -18.34 -9.93 17.11
CA ALA A 78 -18.06 -11.02 16.18
C ALA A 78 -18.08 -10.57 14.71
N GLU A 79 -19.04 -9.73 14.33
CA GLU A 79 -19.10 -9.15 12.97
C GLU A 79 -17.91 -8.23 12.67
N ARG A 80 -17.48 -7.41 13.64
CA ARG A 80 -16.29 -6.55 13.49
C ARG A 80 -15.00 -7.35 13.38
N ASP A 81 -14.86 -8.40 14.18
CA ASP A 81 -13.69 -9.29 14.15
C ASP A 81 -13.64 -10.06 12.81
N ALA A 82 -14.79 -10.52 12.30
CA ALA A 82 -14.89 -11.14 10.97
C ALA A 82 -14.58 -10.17 9.84
N ALA A 83 -15.08 -8.94 9.91
CA ALA A 83 -14.76 -7.89 8.93
C ALA A 83 -13.27 -7.52 8.98
N ALA A 84 -12.68 -7.42 10.16
CA ALA A 84 -11.25 -7.16 10.33
C ALA A 84 -10.40 -8.32 9.80
N ALA A 85 -10.80 -9.57 10.03
CA ALA A 85 -10.13 -10.75 9.50
C ALA A 85 -10.19 -10.80 7.96
N ALA A 86 -11.33 -10.44 7.36
CA ALA A 86 -11.47 -10.35 5.91
C ALA A 86 -10.57 -9.25 5.31
N VAL A 87 -10.47 -8.10 5.98
CA VAL A 87 -9.56 -7.01 5.58
C VAL A 87 -8.10 -7.44 5.68
N GLN A 88 -7.71 -8.13 6.75
CA GLN A 88 -6.34 -8.65 6.90
C GLN A 88 -6.01 -9.68 5.83
N LEU A 89 -6.91 -10.64 5.57
CA LEU A 89 -6.71 -11.64 4.52
C LEU A 89 -6.50 -10.98 3.14
N ALA A 90 -7.31 -9.97 2.81
CA ALA A 90 -7.15 -9.22 1.57
C ALA A 90 -5.82 -8.45 1.52
N ALA A 91 -5.38 -7.87 2.64
CA ALA A 91 -4.09 -7.19 2.72
C ALA A 91 -2.90 -8.16 2.59
N ASP A 92 -3.00 -9.35 3.19
CA ASP A 92 -1.98 -10.39 3.10
C ASP A 92 -1.90 -10.98 1.69
N GLU A 93 -3.04 -11.20 1.03
CA GLU A 93 -3.10 -11.64 -0.36
C GLU A 93 -2.48 -10.59 -1.31
N GLU A 94 -2.79 -9.31 -1.10
CA GLU A 94 -2.17 -8.20 -1.84
C GLU A 94 -0.65 -8.16 -1.64
N ALA A 95 -0.19 -8.25 -0.39
CA ALA A 95 1.22 -8.26 -0.06
C ALA A 95 1.94 -9.47 -0.69
N ALA A 96 1.30 -10.65 -0.67
CA ALA A 96 1.82 -11.84 -1.32
C ALA A 96 1.92 -11.67 -2.84
N ARG A 97 0.92 -11.05 -3.48
CA ARG A 97 0.94 -10.77 -4.93
C ARG A 97 2.06 -9.79 -5.29
N VAL A 98 2.17 -8.68 -4.57
CA VAL A 98 3.23 -7.68 -4.79
C VAL A 98 4.62 -8.28 -4.56
N ALA A 99 4.78 -9.13 -3.53
CA ALA A 99 6.03 -9.83 -3.28
C ALA A 99 6.37 -10.82 -4.41
N ALA A 100 5.39 -11.57 -4.91
CA ALA A 100 5.56 -12.48 -6.03
C ALA A 100 5.95 -11.73 -7.32
N GLU A 101 5.27 -10.63 -7.65
CA GLU A 101 5.59 -9.77 -8.79
C GLU A 101 7.00 -9.19 -8.69
N LYS A 102 7.37 -8.66 -7.52
CA LYS A 102 8.72 -8.15 -7.27
C LYS A 102 9.79 -9.23 -7.44
N SER A 103 9.57 -10.42 -6.88
CA SER A 103 10.51 -11.54 -7.02
C SER A 103 10.67 -11.99 -8.48
N ALA A 104 9.57 -12.01 -9.25
CA ALA A 104 9.58 -12.34 -10.66
C ALA A 104 10.32 -11.27 -11.47
N GLN A 105 10.16 -9.99 -11.12
CA GLN A 105 10.88 -8.90 -11.75
C GLN A 105 12.38 -8.97 -11.43
N GLU A 106 12.75 -9.19 -10.18
CA GLU A 106 14.15 -9.34 -9.75
C GLU A 106 14.84 -10.50 -10.49
N SER A 107 14.13 -11.61 -10.71
CA SER A 107 14.65 -12.73 -11.50
C SER A 107 14.88 -12.37 -12.97
N LYS A 108 13.98 -11.60 -13.59
CA LYS A 108 14.14 -11.12 -14.97
C LYS A 108 15.32 -10.16 -15.06
N ASP A 109 15.40 -9.21 -14.14
CA ASP A 109 16.48 -8.23 -14.10
C ASP A 109 17.83 -8.91 -13.86
N ALA A 110 17.90 -9.91 -13.00
CA ALA A 110 19.12 -10.70 -12.78
C ALA A 110 19.55 -11.45 -14.05
N SER A 111 18.59 -12.04 -14.77
CA SER A 111 18.86 -12.72 -16.04
C SER A 111 19.36 -11.76 -17.11
N GLU A 112 18.78 -10.56 -17.18
CA GLU A 112 19.22 -9.51 -18.10
C GLU A 112 20.63 -9.03 -17.75
N ARG A 113 20.93 -8.77 -16.47
CA ARG A 113 22.31 -8.42 -16.05
C ARG A 113 23.31 -9.51 -16.42
N ALA A 114 22.97 -10.79 -16.22
CA ALA A 114 23.82 -11.89 -16.63
C ALA A 114 24.07 -11.90 -18.15
N ARG A 115 23.02 -11.65 -18.96
CA ARG A 115 23.15 -11.50 -20.42
C ARG A 115 24.09 -10.34 -20.77
N ARG A 116 23.97 -9.20 -20.09
CA ARG A 116 24.80 -8.02 -20.34
C ARG A 116 26.27 -8.29 -20.00
N ILE A 117 26.55 -8.98 -18.89
CA ILE A 117 27.91 -9.41 -18.50
C ILE A 117 28.52 -10.30 -19.58
N LEU A 118 27.79 -11.31 -20.07
CA LEU A 118 28.26 -12.19 -21.15
C LEU A 118 28.54 -11.41 -22.43
N ALA A 119 27.74 -10.40 -22.74
CA ALA A 119 27.94 -9.56 -23.91
C ALA A 119 29.23 -8.73 -23.81
N VAL A 120 29.59 -8.23 -22.62
CA VAL A 120 30.88 -7.56 -22.38
C VAL A 120 32.04 -8.53 -22.59
N THR A 121 31.94 -9.76 -22.08
CA THR A 121 32.97 -10.79 -22.34
C THR A 121 33.12 -11.09 -23.83
N ASN A 122 32.02 -11.14 -24.58
CA ASN A 122 32.06 -11.31 -26.03
C ASN A 122 32.72 -10.12 -26.73
N ILE A 123 32.46 -8.88 -26.30
CA ILE A 123 33.15 -7.68 -26.78
C ILE A 123 34.65 -7.80 -26.53
N GLU A 124 35.07 -8.14 -25.30
CA GLU A 124 36.48 -8.26 -24.93
C GLU A 124 37.20 -9.32 -25.78
N SER A 125 36.55 -10.46 -26.04
CA SER A 125 37.08 -11.51 -26.90
C SER A 125 37.23 -11.05 -28.35
N SER A 126 36.25 -10.33 -28.88
CA SER A 126 36.30 -9.78 -30.25
C SER A 126 37.39 -8.71 -30.40
N VAL A 127 37.53 -7.83 -29.40
CA VAL A 127 38.60 -6.83 -29.35
C VAL A 127 39.97 -7.51 -29.21
N LYS A 128 40.09 -8.54 -28.38
CA LYS A 128 41.33 -9.32 -28.26
C LYS A 128 41.75 -9.93 -29.59
N THR A 129 40.81 -10.56 -30.29
CA THR A 129 41.05 -11.16 -31.61
C THR A 129 41.53 -10.09 -32.61
N MET A 130 40.89 -8.92 -32.62
CA MET A 130 41.31 -7.80 -33.47
C MET A 130 42.72 -7.30 -33.11
N ALA A 131 43.03 -7.19 -31.81
CA ALA A 131 44.33 -6.74 -31.35
C ALA A 131 45.46 -7.73 -31.68
N GLU A 132 45.21 -9.03 -31.53
CA GLU A 132 46.13 -10.09 -31.94
C GLU A 132 46.35 -10.08 -33.46
N ASP A 133 45.29 -9.86 -34.24
CA ASP A 133 45.40 -9.70 -35.69
C ASP A 133 46.26 -8.47 -36.07
N HIS A 134 46.08 -7.32 -35.39
CA HIS A 134 46.93 -6.14 -35.60
C HIS A 134 48.40 -6.40 -35.25
N VAL A 135 48.69 -7.14 -34.19
CA VAL A 135 50.05 -7.59 -33.84
C VAL A 135 50.60 -8.48 -34.94
N SER A 136 49.82 -9.47 -35.41
CA SER A 136 50.26 -10.41 -36.45
C SER A 136 50.59 -9.73 -37.78
N LYS A 137 49.90 -8.62 -38.08
CA LYS A 137 50.12 -7.79 -39.26
C LYS A 137 51.23 -6.75 -39.08
N GLY A 138 51.85 -6.68 -37.90
CA GLY A 138 52.94 -5.75 -37.60
C GLY A 138 52.50 -4.30 -37.37
N PHE A 139 51.21 -4.06 -37.11
CA PHE A 139 50.70 -2.72 -36.77
C PHE A 139 50.87 -2.36 -35.28
N MET A 140 51.12 -3.35 -34.42
CA MET A 140 51.23 -3.20 -32.96
C MET A 140 52.27 -4.16 -32.38
N ASP A 141 52.83 -3.78 -31.23
CA ASP A 141 53.74 -4.60 -30.45
C ASP A 141 52.92 -5.61 -29.62
N GLY A 142 53.28 -6.90 -29.71
CA GLY A 142 52.64 -7.97 -28.96
C GLY A 142 53.57 -8.68 -27.98
N PRO A 143 53.06 -9.72 -27.28
CA PRO A 143 51.74 -10.33 -27.40
C PRO A 143 50.64 -9.56 -26.63
N ILE A 144 49.36 -9.79 -26.98
CA ILE A 144 48.24 -9.28 -26.18
C ILE A 144 48.04 -10.18 -24.96
N ILE A 145 48.20 -9.59 -23.77
CA ILE A 145 48.11 -10.27 -22.48
C ILE A 145 46.65 -10.40 -22.04
N SER A 146 45.89 -9.32 -22.12
CA SER A 146 44.49 -9.27 -21.70
C SER A 146 43.75 -8.12 -22.36
N VAL A 147 42.42 -8.21 -22.38
CA VAL A 147 41.53 -7.10 -22.77
C VAL A 147 40.53 -6.89 -21.65
N SER A 148 40.30 -5.64 -21.28
CA SER A 148 39.26 -5.24 -20.34
C SER A 148 38.46 -4.08 -20.92
N CYS A 149 37.14 -4.16 -20.89
CA CYS A 149 36.26 -3.11 -21.39
C CYS A 149 35.46 -2.48 -20.25
N SER A 150 35.48 -1.15 -20.17
CA SER A 150 34.74 -0.38 -19.18
C SER A 150 33.74 0.55 -19.87
N PRO A 151 32.50 0.66 -19.38
CA PRO A 151 31.54 1.58 -19.95
C PRO A 151 31.98 3.03 -19.74
N VAL A 152 31.71 3.89 -20.72
CA VAL A 152 32.05 5.32 -20.70
C VAL A 152 30.86 6.17 -21.14
N GLY A 153 30.98 7.50 -21.02
CA GLY A 153 29.95 8.43 -21.50
C GLY A 153 28.62 8.35 -20.73
N GLY A 154 28.66 7.87 -19.48
CA GLY A 154 27.47 7.69 -18.64
C GLY A 154 26.74 6.37 -18.86
N GLY A 155 27.29 5.45 -19.66
CA GLY A 155 26.71 4.13 -19.83
C GLY A 155 26.92 3.21 -18.62
N SER A 156 26.02 2.26 -18.44
CA SER A 156 26.00 1.29 -17.35
C SER A 156 25.46 -0.06 -17.83
N THR A 157 26.18 -1.13 -17.48
CA THR A 157 25.68 -2.49 -17.67
C THR A 157 24.57 -2.85 -16.68
N ASP A 158 24.46 -2.11 -15.57
CA ASP A 158 23.49 -2.36 -14.49
C ASP A 158 22.19 -1.57 -14.67
N ASP A 159 22.21 -0.46 -15.41
CA ASP A 159 21.01 0.28 -15.77
C ASP A 159 20.31 -0.42 -16.94
N LEU A 160 19.32 -1.25 -16.60
CA LEU A 160 18.54 -2.01 -17.58
C LEU A 160 17.66 -1.15 -18.48
N SER A 161 17.48 0.14 -18.16
CA SER A 161 16.75 1.08 -19.00
C SER A 161 17.59 1.61 -20.17
N GLU A 162 18.92 1.50 -20.08
CA GLU A 162 19.81 1.88 -21.17
C GLU A 162 19.62 0.95 -22.37
N LYS A 163 19.49 1.57 -23.55
CA LYS A 163 19.40 0.85 -24.83
C LYS A 163 20.74 0.65 -25.49
N THR A 164 21.72 1.48 -25.16
CA THR A 164 23.05 1.48 -25.77
C THR A 164 24.10 1.86 -24.76
N THR A 165 25.23 1.18 -24.79
CA THR A 165 26.39 1.49 -23.94
C THR A 165 27.64 1.51 -24.80
N VAL A 166 28.45 2.56 -24.62
CA VAL A 166 29.76 2.70 -25.26
C VAL A 166 30.82 2.25 -24.25
N PHE A 167 31.77 1.45 -24.71
CA PHE A 167 32.86 0.91 -23.92
C PHE A 167 34.19 1.48 -24.42
N GLU A 168 35.04 1.89 -23.48
CA GLU A 168 36.48 2.02 -23.72
C GLU A 168 37.14 0.69 -23.32
N CYS A 169 37.83 0.08 -24.28
CA CYS A 169 38.51 -1.20 -24.11
C CYS A 169 40.02 -0.98 -24.10
N PHE A 170 40.72 -1.64 -23.18
CA PHE A 170 42.17 -1.60 -23.08
C PHE A 170 42.75 -2.98 -23.34
N ALA A 171 43.54 -3.10 -24.41
CA ALA A 171 44.27 -4.31 -24.77
C ALA A 171 45.71 -4.21 -24.26
N ALA A 172 45.99 -4.84 -23.12
CA ALA A 172 47.30 -4.83 -22.50
C ALA A 172 48.28 -5.70 -23.28
N ASN A 173 49.48 -5.21 -23.55
CA ASN A 173 50.53 -5.93 -24.27
C ASN A 173 51.84 -6.08 -23.49
N GLU A 174 52.04 -5.27 -22.45
CA GLU A 174 53.24 -5.33 -21.62
C GLU A 174 52.88 -5.01 -20.16
N ASN A 175 53.48 -5.75 -19.23
CA ASN A 175 53.38 -5.50 -17.80
C ASN A 175 54.62 -4.74 -17.33
N LYS A 176 54.43 -3.53 -16.80
CA LYS A 176 55.51 -2.65 -16.35
C LYS A 176 55.90 -2.86 -14.88
N GLY A 177 55.24 -3.77 -14.16
CA GLY A 177 55.37 -3.92 -12.72
C GLY A 177 54.42 -3.01 -11.95
N ASP A 178 54.29 -3.26 -10.65
CA ASP A 178 53.45 -2.46 -9.72
C ASP A 178 51.97 -2.30 -10.13
N GLY A 179 51.45 -3.28 -10.87
CA GLY A 179 50.07 -3.26 -11.38
C GLY A 179 49.86 -2.34 -12.59
N MET A 180 50.92 -1.73 -13.14
CA MET A 180 50.85 -0.91 -14.33
C MET A 180 50.99 -1.77 -15.60
N MET A 181 50.04 -1.60 -16.52
CA MET A 181 50.07 -2.25 -17.84
C MET A 181 50.17 -1.19 -18.93
N SER A 182 50.99 -1.44 -19.96
CA SER A 182 50.93 -0.75 -21.26
C SER A 182 50.06 -1.54 -22.23
N GLY A 183 49.51 -0.84 -23.20
CA GLY A 183 48.57 -1.41 -24.14
C GLY A 183 47.98 -0.40 -25.10
N TYR A 184 47.05 -0.87 -25.90
CA TYR A 184 46.35 -0.11 -26.92
C TYR A 184 44.89 0.11 -26.53
N LYS A 185 44.34 1.25 -26.93
CA LYS A 185 42.94 1.58 -26.70
C LYS A 185 42.08 1.16 -27.89
N TYR A 186 40.96 0.54 -27.57
CA TYR A 186 39.89 0.16 -28.47
C TYR A 186 38.58 0.73 -27.92
N HIS A 187 37.54 0.67 -28.73
CA HIS A 187 36.20 0.99 -28.31
C HIS A 187 35.22 -0.06 -28.81
N ALA A 188 34.08 -0.14 -28.14
CA ALA A 188 32.94 -0.90 -28.61
C ALA A 188 31.64 -0.15 -28.32
N THR A 189 30.62 -0.37 -29.14
CA THR A 189 29.27 0.14 -28.90
C THR A 189 28.30 -1.02 -28.93
N MET A 190 27.61 -1.24 -27.82
CA MET A 190 26.59 -2.27 -27.66
C MET A 190 25.21 -1.67 -27.84
N ASN A 191 24.36 -2.35 -28.60
CA ASN A 191 22.91 -2.10 -28.62
C ASN A 191 22.21 -3.21 -27.82
N TRP A 192 21.74 -2.90 -26.63
CA TRP A 192 21.07 -3.86 -25.74
C TRP A 192 19.73 -4.36 -26.28
N SER A 193 19.10 -3.59 -27.18
CA SER A 193 17.81 -3.94 -27.76
C SER A 193 17.94 -4.99 -28.88
N SER A 194 18.97 -4.89 -29.73
CA SER A 194 19.24 -5.91 -30.76
C SER A 194 20.19 -7.02 -30.29
N GLY A 195 21.01 -6.75 -29.26
CA GLY A 195 22.10 -7.62 -28.83
C GLY A 195 23.33 -7.58 -29.73
N GLU A 196 23.37 -6.66 -30.69
CA GLU A 196 24.48 -6.48 -31.61
C GLU A 196 25.48 -5.45 -31.06
N PHE A 197 26.75 -5.62 -31.42
CA PHE A 197 27.80 -4.67 -31.06
C PHE A 197 28.77 -4.44 -32.21
N THR A 198 29.34 -3.24 -32.22
CA THR A 198 30.45 -2.86 -33.10
C THR A 198 31.68 -2.58 -32.24
N TYR A 199 32.87 -2.73 -32.82
CA TYR A 199 34.13 -2.50 -32.12
C TYR A 199 35.20 -2.04 -33.10
N GLY A 200 36.18 -1.29 -32.60
CA GLY A 200 37.23 -0.69 -33.42
C GLY A 200 38.42 -0.19 -32.62
N LEU A 201 39.48 0.17 -33.35
CA LEU A 201 40.70 0.72 -32.79
C LEU A 201 40.52 2.19 -32.39
N GLY A 202 41.13 2.59 -31.27
CA GLY A 202 41.11 3.97 -30.77
C GLY A 202 40.10 4.20 -29.66
N LYS A 203 40.12 5.41 -29.10
CA LYS A 203 39.14 5.85 -28.10
C LYS A 203 37.76 6.04 -28.75
N PRO A 204 36.67 5.84 -27.99
CA PRO A 204 35.33 6.20 -28.43
C PRO A 204 35.16 7.70 -28.66
#